data_AF-A0A929IZA0-F1
#
_entry.id   AF-A0A929IZA0-F1
#
_cell.length_a   1.000
_cell.length_b   1.000
_cell.length_c   1.000
_cell.angle_alpha   90.00
_cell.angle_beta   90.00
_cell.angle_gamma   90.00
#
_symmetry.space_group_name_H-M   'P 1'
#
loop_
_entity.id
_entity.type
_entity.pdbx_description
1 polymer ?
#
loop_
_entity_poly.entity_id
_entity_poly.type
_entity_poly.pdbx_seq_one_letter_code
_entity_poly.pdbx_strand_id
1 'polypeptide(L)'
;MLNIFKTKPTIQPEIITNKLIVQQLCQPDIDFSNLPKGIDNVHIDVHISPNFTKLTAALIIDLLEERTSIKRRFNDKPSSKVCSKLDDFNSSYSQILTATIHNSKENKRIDHVQLFQIATIKFILTTVQSSLLELMQNLRAKTTKNSDNKLELSERITWINRNKNNLLHQVNSELFAQLLWVEMSPVGKLRESLLGLAWTI
;
A
#
# COMPACT_ATOMS: atom_id res chain seq x y z
N MET A 1 -18.88 6.16 13.39
CA MET A 1 -19.15 4.73 13.10
C MET A 1 -18.80 4.47 11.64
N LEU A 2 -17.78 3.65 11.34
CA LEU A 2 -17.49 3.20 9.97
C LEU A 2 -17.14 1.71 9.98
N ASN A 3 -17.90 0.97 9.18
CA ASN A 3 -18.17 -0.45 9.26
C ASN A 3 -17.14 -1.26 8.46
N ILE A 4 -16.29 -2.03 9.14
CA ILE A 4 -15.43 -3.07 8.56
C ILE A 4 -16.23 -4.37 8.29
N PHE A 5 -17.56 -4.38 8.50
CA PHE A 5 -18.39 -5.60 8.49
C PHE A 5 -19.67 -5.54 7.65
N LYS A 6 -19.78 -4.68 6.64
CA LYS A 6 -20.88 -4.78 5.68
C LYS A 6 -20.50 -5.65 4.47
N THR A 7 -20.91 -6.92 4.62
CA THR A 7 -21.53 -7.80 3.62
C THR A 7 -20.85 -7.96 2.26
N LYS A 8 -20.36 -9.18 2.04
CA LYS A 8 -20.21 -9.81 0.71
C LYS A 8 -21.35 -9.37 -0.22
N PRO A 9 -21.07 -9.05 -1.49
CA PRO A 9 -22.13 -8.83 -2.47
C PRO A 9 -23.00 -10.09 -2.58
N THR A 10 -24.31 -9.92 -2.50
CA THR A 10 -25.32 -10.97 -2.66
C THR A 10 -25.23 -11.53 -4.08
N ILE A 11 -24.73 -12.76 -4.21
CA ILE A 11 -24.72 -13.53 -5.45
C ILE A 11 -26.07 -14.25 -5.52
N GLN A 12 -26.86 -13.98 -6.57
CA GLN A 12 -28.08 -14.74 -6.86
C GLN A 12 -27.73 -16.20 -7.22
N PRO A 13 -28.58 -17.19 -6.91
CA PRO A 13 -28.22 -18.59 -7.06
C PRO A 13 -28.30 -19.00 -8.53
N GLU A 14 -27.22 -18.81 -9.27
CA GLU A 14 -27.06 -19.42 -10.59
C GLU A 14 -26.47 -20.83 -10.43
N ILE A 15 -27.20 -21.77 -11.04
CA ILE A 15 -26.97 -23.19 -11.26
C ILE A 15 -25.51 -23.61 -11.02
N ILE A 16 -25.31 -24.44 -9.98
CA ILE A 16 -24.03 -25.04 -9.61
C ILE A 16 -23.60 -26.01 -10.73
N THR A 17 -22.93 -25.48 -11.73
CA THR A 17 -21.99 -26.27 -12.54
C THR A 17 -20.71 -26.35 -11.73
N ASN A 18 -20.40 -27.53 -11.19
CA ASN A 18 -19.15 -27.84 -10.50
C ASN A 18 -17.97 -27.82 -11.50
N LYS A 19 -17.69 -26.67 -12.10
CA LYS A 19 -16.41 -26.37 -12.72
C LYS A 19 -15.58 -25.65 -11.66
N LEU A 20 -14.62 -26.37 -11.10
CA LEU A 20 -13.49 -25.76 -10.41
C LEU A 20 -12.75 -24.91 -11.44
N ILE A 21 -13.09 -23.63 -11.52
CA ILE A 21 -12.31 -22.65 -12.28
C ILE A 21 -11.11 -22.36 -11.40
N VAL A 22 -10.05 -23.12 -11.60
CA VAL A 22 -8.72 -22.72 -11.15
C VAL A 22 -8.41 -21.46 -11.96
N GLN A 23 -8.60 -20.29 -11.37
CA GLN A 23 -8.07 -19.05 -11.94
C GLN A 23 -6.59 -19.29 -12.13
N GLN A 24 -6.16 -19.37 -13.38
CA GLN A 24 -4.77 -19.52 -13.73
C GLN A 24 -4.05 -18.35 -13.06
N LEU A 25 -3.16 -18.66 -12.11
CA LEU A 25 -2.25 -17.67 -11.55
C LEU A 25 -1.50 -17.11 -12.75
N CYS A 26 -1.87 -15.89 -13.14
CA CYS A 26 -1.10 -15.17 -14.12
C CYS A 26 0.29 -15.03 -13.50
N GLN A 27 1.33 -15.42 -14.22
CA GLN A 27 2.69 -15.00 -13.92
C GLN A 27 2.91 -13.80 -14.82
N PRO A 28 3.06 -12.58 -14.27
CA PRO A 28 3.20 -11.42 -15.11
C PRO A 28 4.63 -11.48 -15.61
N ASP A 29 4.82 -11.91 -16.85
CA ASP A 29 6.11 -11.74 -17.50
C ASP A 29 6.21 -10.26 -17.87
N ILE A 30 6.95 -9.51 -17.05
CA ILE A 30 7.22 -8.11 -17.30
C ILE A 30 8.51 -8.04 -18.06
N ASP A 31 8.41 -7.71 -19.34
CA ASP A 31 9.58 -7.49 -20.17
C ASP A 31 10.19 -6.12 -19.87
N PHE A 32 11.21 -6.11 -19.03
CA PHE A 32 11.99 -4.91 -18.73
C PHE A 32 12.90 -4.48 -19.89
N SER A 33 13.09 -5.31 -20.91
CA SER A 33 14.02 -5.04 -22.03
C SER A 33 13.59 -3.84 -22.87
N ASN A 34 12.28 -3.60 -22.96
CA ASN A 34 11.72 -2.51 -23.75
C ASN A 34 11.59 -1.20 -22.98
N LEU A 35 11.92 -1.17 -21.69
CA LEU A 35 11.77 0.02 -20.85
C LEU A 35 13.02 0.91 -20.92
N PRO A 36 12.84 2.24 -21.04
CA PRO A 36 13.97 3.15 -21.05
C PRO A 36 14.70 3.10 -19.70
N LYS A 37 16.03 3.02 -19.77
CA LYS A 37 16.88 3.15 -18.60
C LYS A 37 16.81 4.58 -18.06
N GLY A 38 16.91 4.69 -16.74
CA GLY A 38 16.96 5.93 -15.99
C GLY A 38 18.31 6.63 -16.10
N ILE A 39 18.46 7.70 -15.32
CA ILE A 39 19.61 8.62 -15.39
C ILE A 39 20.94 7.90 -15.13
N ASP A 40 20.94 6.86 -14.29
CA ASP A 40 22.14 6.10 -13.95
C ASP A 40 22.47 4.94 -14.90
N ASN A 41 21.69 4.76 -15.98
CA ASN A 41 21.81 3.68 -16.96
C ASN A 41 21.68 2.24 -16.40
N VAL A 42 21.24 2.10 -15.15
CA VAL A 42 21.10 0.82 -14.44
C VAL A 42 19.65 0.58 -14.03
N HIS A 43 18.99 1.58 -13.45
CA HIS A 43 17.61 1.48 -12.96
C HIS A 43 16.60 2.00 -13.98
N ILE A 44 15.32 1.76 -13.72
CA ILE A 44 14.20 2.36 -14.45
C ILE A 44 13.57 3.40 -13.53
N ASP A 45 13.57 4.66 -13.98
CA ASP A 45 13.01 5.76 -13.22
C ASP A 45 11.49 5.83 -13.42
N VAL A 46 10.74 5.73 -12.32
CA VAL A 46 9.28 5.85 -12.33
C VAL A 46 8.88 7.07 -11.52
N HIS A 47 8.26 8.03 -12.18
CA HIS A 47 7.73 9.21 -11.51
C HIS A 47 6.35 8.90 -10.91
N ILE A 48 6.28 8.89 -9.58
CA ILE A 48 5.02 8.78 -8.84
C ILE A 48 4.59 10.18 -8.41
N SER A 49 3.29 10.48 -8.53
CA SER A 49 2.72 11.79 -8.20
C SER A 49 3.20 12.31 -6.83
N PRO A 50 3.70 13.57 -6.75
CA PRO A 50 4.12 14.18 -5.48
C PRO A 50 3.00 14.25 -4.44
N ASN A 51 1.75 14.40 -4.88
CA ASN A 51 0.61 14.42 -3.98
C ASN A 51 0.40 13.05 -3.32
N PHE A 52 0.43 11.99 -4.12
CA PHE A 52 0.27 10.63 -3.61
C PHE A 52 1.41 10.24 -2.67
N THR A 53 2.66 10.52 -3.05
CA THR A 53 3.81 10.21 -2.19
C THR A 53 3.71 10.90 -0.83
N LYS A 54 3.30 12.18 -0.79
CA LYS A 54 3.07 12.93 0.45
C LYS A 54 1.93 12.35 1.28
N LEU A 55 0.78 12.04 0.66
CA LEU A 55 -0.37 11.45 1.34
C LEU A 55 -0.01 10.09 1.95
N THR A 56 0.65 9.22 1.18
CA THR A 56 1.08 7.89 1.61
C THR A 56 2.07 7.99 2.77
N ALA A 57 3.08 8.87 2.69
CA ALA A 57 4.03 9.07 3.79
C ALA A 57 3.32 9.54 5.07
N ALA A 58 2.42 10.51 4.96
CA ALA A 58 1.66 11.02 6.11
C ALA A 58 0.68 9.98 6.70
N LEU A 59 0.16 9.06 5.90
CA LEU A 59 -0.64 7.92 6.35
C LEU A 59 0.22 6.89 7.08
N ILE A 60 1.38 6.53 6.50
CA ILE A 60 2.32 5.56 7.08
C ILE A 60 2.80 6.03 8.46
N ILE A 61 3.15 7.30 8.60
CA ILE A 61 3.57 7.87 9.89
C ILE A 61 2.46 7.72 10.93
N ASP A 62 1.23 8.14 10.61
CA ASP A 62 0.11 8.02 11.55
C ASP A 62 -0.20 6.55 11.91
N LEU A 63 -0.12 5.63 10.94
CA LEU A 63 -0.28 4.20 11.18
C LEU A 63 0.80 3.66 12.13
N LEU A 64 2.07 3.97 11.87
CA LEU A 64 3.18 3.56 12.72
C LEU A 64 3.04 4.14 14.14
N GLU A 65 2.63 5.41 14.27
CA GLU A 65 2.39 6.02 15.57
C GLU A 65 1.25 5.34 16.34
N GLU A 66 0.14 5.00 15.68
CA GLU A 66 -0.96 4.29 16.31
C GLU A 66 -0.58 2.87 16.74
N ARG A 67 0.11 2.12 15.87
CA ARG A 67 0.50 0.72 16.12
C ARG A 67 1.61 0.56 17.16
N THR A 68 2.39 1.61 17.38
CA THR A 68 3.47 1.63 18.39
C THR A 68 3.08 2.38 19.66
N SER A 69 1.83 2.85 19.76
CA SER A 69 1.32 3.54 20.95
C SER A 69 0.98 2.54 22.05
N ILE A 70 1.42 2.82 23.28
CA ILE A 70 1.12 2.00 24.47
C ILE A 70 -0.40 1.96 24.75
N LYS A 71 -1.15 2.95 24.25
CA LYS A 71 -2.59 3.10 24.49
C LYS A 71 -3.47 2.21 23.61
N ARG A 72 -2.91 1.58 22.58
CA ARG A 72 -3.67 0.78 21.62
C ARG A 72 -3.04 -0.59 21.48
N ARG A 73 -3.87 -1.62 21.36
CA ARG A 73 -3.38 -2.94 21.01
C ARG A 73 -3.02 -2.96 19.53
N PHE A 74 -2.06 -3.81 19.22
CA PHE A 74 -1.54 -4.01 17.88
C PHE A 74 -2.65 -4.29 16.84
N ASN A 75 -3.66 -5.06 17.21
CA ASN A 75 -4.78 -5.49 16.34
C ASN A 75 -6.03 -4.59 16.42
N ASP A 76 -5.97 -3.44 17.09
CA ASP A 76 -7.13 -2.56 17.17
C ASP A 76 -7.48 -2.00 15.79
N LYS A 77 -8.76 -1.70 15.56
CA LYS A 77 -9.16 -0.98 14.33
C LYS A 77 -8.43 0.37 14.26
N PRO A 78 -8.04 0.88 13.08
CA PRO A 78 -7.43 2.21 12.97
C PRO A 78 -8.32 3.32 13.57
N SER A 79 -7.74 4.45 13.98
CA SER A 79 -8.55 5.61 14.38
C SER A 79 -9.39 6.16 13.22
N SER A 80 -10.39 6.97 13.54
CA SER A 80 -11.13 7.73 12.52
C SER A 80 -10.23 8.62 11.65
N LYS A 81 -9.17 9.19 12.22
CA LYS A 81 -8.19 10.03 11.50
C LYS A 81 -7.44 9.19 10.46
N VAL A 82 -6.96 8.01 10.85
CA VAL A 82 -6.27 7.10 9.93
C VAL A 82 -7.25 6.56 8.89
N CYS A 83 -8.48 6.22 9.26
CA CYS A 83 -9.50 5.81 8.28
C CYS A 83 -9.73 6.88 7.21
N SER A 84 -9.86 8.15 7.57
CA SER A 84 -9.99 9.24 6.60
C SER A 84 -8.80 9.30 5.64
N LYS A 85 -7.57 9.15 6.17
CA LYS A 85 -6.36 9.13 5.33
C LYS A 85 -6.27 7.88 4.44
N LEU A 86 -6.83 6.75 4.87
CA LEU A 86 -6.94 5.55 4.03
C LEU A 86 -7.90 5.80 2.86
N ASP A 87 -9.01 6.50 3.09
CA ASP A 87 -9.95 6.87 2.03
C ASP A 87 -9.31 7.84 1.01
N ASP A 88 -8.53 8.82 1.49
CA ASP A 88 -7.76 9.74 0.64
C ASP A 88 -6.70 8.99 -0.18
N PHE A 89 -6.00 8.04 0.46
CA PHE A 89 -5.02 7.18 -0.20
C PHE A 89 -5.67 6.34 -1.31
N ASN A 90 -6.81 5.70 -1.01
CA ASN A 90 -7.55 4.88 -1.96
C ASN A 90 -8.01 5.70 -3.16
N SER A 91 -8.55 6.89 -2.90
CA SER A 91 -9.00 7.82 -3.94
C SER A 91 -7.84 8.28 -4.82
N SER A 92 -6.71 8.64 -4.21
CA SER A 92 -5.52 9.09 -4.95
C SER A 92 -4.89 7.96 -5.78
N TYR A 93 -4.81 6.74 -5.25
CA TYR A 93 -4.31 5.58 -5.99
C TYR A 93 -5.21 5.27 -7.20
N SER A 94 -6.52 5.25 -6.99
CA SER A 94 -7.52 5.03 -8.04
C SER A 94 -7.37 6.03 -9.20
N GLN A 95 -7.17 7.31 -8.89
CA GLN A 95 -6.96 8.36 -9.90
C GLN A 95 -5.67 8.16 -10.69
N ILE A 96 -4.55 7.86 -10.03
CA ILE A 96 -3.26 7.66 -10.71
C ILE A 96 -3.27 6.39 -11.55
N LEU A 97 -3.85 5.31 -11.03
CA LEU A 97 -3.99 4.06 -11.78
C LEU A 97 -4.86 4.27 -13.03
N THR A 98 -5.99 4.97 -12.89
CA THR A 98 -6.87 5.31 -14.03
C THR A 98 -6.13 6.14 -15.07
N ALA A 99 -5.42 7.20 -14.66
CA ALA A 99 -4.62 8.01 -15.57
C ALA A 99 -3.52 7.20 -16.28
N THR A 100 -2.86 6.29 -15.54
CA THR A 100 -1.83 5.40 -16.10
C THR A 100 -2.42 4.45 -17.14
N ILE A 101 -3.62 3.90 -16.90
CA ILE A 101 -4.32 3.04 -17.86
C ILE A 101 -4.68 3.83 -19.13
N HIS A 102 -5.18 5.06 -19.01
CA HIS A 102 -5.48 5.91 -20.17
C HIS A 102 -4.21 6.22 -20.98
N ASN A 103 -3.14 6.65 -20.32
CA ASN A 103 -1.86 6.94 -20.98
C ASN A 103 -1.23 5.70 -21.63
N SER A 104 -1.38 4.53 -21.00
CA SER A 104 -0.91 3.26 -21.53
C SER A 104 -1.68 2.86 -22.79
N LYS A 105 -3.01 3.06 -22.80
CA LYS A 105 -3.87 2.82 -23.96
C LYS A 105 -3.51 3.71 -25.15
N GLU A 106 -3.28 5.00 -24.92
CA GLU A 106 -2.91 5.96 -25.97
C GLU A 106 -1.54 5.63 -26.59
N ASN A 107 -0.56 5.29 -25.74
CA ASN A 107 0.81 5.00 -26.19
C ASN A 107 1.02 3.53 -26.63
N LYS A 108 0.00 2.66 -26.49
CA LYS A 108 0.08 1.21 -26.72
C LYS A 108 1.20 0.51 -25.93
N ARG A 109 1.46 0.98 -24.70
CA ARG A 109 2.54 0.50 -23.83
C ARG A 109 1.94 -0.07 -22.55
N ILE A 110 1.50 -1.31 -22.62
CA ILE A 110 0.85 -2.03 -21.53
C ILE A 110 1.79 -2.17 -20.31
N ASP A 111 3.08 -2.36 -20.57
CA ASP A 111 4.15 -2.53 -19.58
C ASP A 111 4.20 -1.36 -18.58
N HIS A 112 3.74 -0.16 -18.97
CA HIS A 112 3.72 1.01 -18.07
C HIS A 112 2.77 0.82 -16.88
N VAL A 113 1.66 0.11 -17.06
CA VAL A 113 0.71 -0.18 -15.96
C VAL A 113 1.35 -1.14 -14.97
N GLN A 114 1.99 -2.21 -15.47
CA GLN A 114 2.68 -3.19 -14.62
C GLN A 114 3.87 -2.56 -13.90
N LEU A 115 4.66 -1.74 -14.60
CA LEU A 115 5.77 -0.99 -14.03
C LEU A 115 5.29 -0.04 -12.92
N PHE A 116 4.17 0.66 -13.12
CA PHE A 116 3.57 1.52 -12.10
C PHE A 116 3.14 0.73 -10.85
N GLN A 117 2.51 -0.43 -11.04
CA GLN A 117 2.09 -1.30 -9.94
C GLN A 117 3.30 -1.77 -9.11
N ILE A 118 4.36 -2.26 -9.76
CA ILE A 118 5.61 -2.66 -9.09
C ILE A 118 6.27 -1.47 -8.39
N ALA A 119 6.34 -0.32 -9.06
CA ALA A 119 6.92 0.89 -8.49
C ALA A 119 6.15 1.32 -7.23
N THR A 120 4.83 1.21 -7.23
CA THR A 120 3.99 1.53 -6.07
C THR A 120 4.24 0.57 -4.90
N ILE A 121 4.35 -0.74 -5.17
CA ILE A 121 4.70 -1.73 -4.13
C ILE A 121 6.07 -1.42 -3.53
N LYS A 122 7.08 -1.21 -4.38
CA LYS A 122 8.45 -0.87 -3.94
C LYS A 122 8.46 0.43 -3.13
N PHE A 123 7.72 1.44 -3.58
CA PHE A 123 7.58 2.72 -2.90
C PHE A 123 6.99 2.55 -1.49
N ILE A 124 5.92 1.78 -1.34
CA ILE A 124 5.31 1.53 -0.02
C ILE A 124 6.28 0.80 0.90
N LEU A 125 6.89 -0.30 0.44
CA LEU A 125 7.83 -1.09 1.25
C LEU A 125 8.99 -0.24 1.77
N THR A 126 9.61 0.54 0.88
CA THR A 126 10.75 1.40 1.22
C THR A 126 10.34 2.55 2.14
N THR A 127 9.17 3.15 1.91
CA THR A 127 8.64 4.25 2.74
C THR A 127 8.24 3.80 4.14
N VAL A 128 7.64 2.62 4.29
CA VAL A 128 7.32 2.05 5.60
C VAL A 128 8.59 1.78 6.40
N GLN A 129 9.61 1.20 5.74
CA GLN A 129 10.90 0.96 6.39
C GLN A 129 11.62 2.24 6.80
N SER A 130 11.67 3.26 5.93
CA SER A 130 12.34 4.53 6.24
C SER A 130 11.59 5.30 7.35
N SER A 131 10.26 5.36 7.28
CA SER A 131 9.42 6.03 8.27
C SER A 131 9.56 5.40 9.66
N LEU A 132 9.71 4.07 9.74
CA LEU A 132 9.96 3.39 11.01
C LEU A 132 11.33 3.76 11.60
N LEU A 133 12.36 3.82 10.76
CA LEU A 133 13.69 4.24 11.20
C LEU A 133 13.69 5.69 11.71
N GLU A 134 13.00 6.58 10.99
CA GLU A 134 12.83 7.97 11.38
C GLU A 134 12.06 8.10 12.70
N LEU A 135 10.96 7.36 12.86
CA LEU A 135 10.20 7.31 14.11
C LEU A 135 11.09 6.88 15.29
N MET A 136 11.92 5.85 15.11
CA MET A 136 12.86 5.40 16.13
C MET A 136 13.92 6.46 16.47
N GLN A 137 14.47 7.16 15.47
CA GLN A 137 15.41 8.26 15.68
C GLN A 137 14.76 9.41 16.46
N ASN A 138 13.53 9.78 16.09
CA ASN A 138 12.75 10.80 16.77
C ASN A 138 12.45 10.43 18.23
N LEU A 139 12.12 9.16 18.50
CA LEU A 139 11.92 8.68 19.88
C LEU A 139 13.22 8.73 20.70
N ARG A 140 14.35 8.35 20.12
CA ARG A 140 15.66 8.45 20.79
C ARG A 140 16.02 9.91 21.10
N ALA A 141 15.82 10.82 20.15
CA ALA A 141 16.06 12.24 20.34
C ALA A 141 15.14 12.87 21.41
N LYS A 142 13.89 12.40 21.53
CA LYS A 142 12.97 12.80 22.61
C LYS A 142 13.42 12.27 23.97
N THR A 143 13.93 11.03 24.02
CA THR A 143 14.44 10.39 25.25
C THR A 143 15.65 11.13 25.83
N THR A 144 16.51 11.70 24.97
CA THR A 144 17.68 12.48 25.42
C THR A 144 17.31 13.87 25.92
N LYS A 145 16.18 14.44 25.47
CA LYS A 145 15.77 15.83 25.78
C LYS A 145 14.81 15.94 26.96
N ASN A 146 13.92 14.97 27.16
CA ASN A 146 12.89 15.01 28.21
C ASN A 146 13.21 13.99 29.31
N SER A 147 13.39 14.46 30.56
CA SER A 147 13.60 13.62 31.74
C SER A 147 12.34 12.86 32.17
N ASP A 148 11.18 13.50 32.05
CA ASP A 148 9.98 13.07 32.78
C ASP A 148 9.35 11.80 32.20
N ASN A 149 9.44 11.59 30.88
CA ASN A 149 8.88 10.42 30.19
C ASN A 149 9.97 9.46 29.68
N LYS A 150 11.19 9.55 30.23
CA LYS A 150 12.35 8.79 29.74
C LYS A 150 12.11 7.27 29.77
N LEU A 151 11.48 6.78 30.84
CA LEU A 151 11.19 5.36 31.00
C LEU A 151 10.20 4.87 29.93
N GLU A 152 9.05 5.54 29.79
CA GLU A 152 8.03 5.18 28.79
C GLU A 152 8.58 5.19 27.36
N LEU A 153 9.40 6.19 27.01
CA LEU A 153 10.03 6.27 25.69
C LEU A 153 11.02 5.12 25.48
N SER A 154 11.80 4.77 26.49
CA SER A 154 12.77 3.67 26.41
C SER A 154 12.09 2.30 26.28
N GLU A 155 10.97 2.08 26.97
CA GLU A 155 10.14 0.89 26.84
C GLU A 155 9.54 0.79 25.45
N ARG A 156 9.00 1.91 24.92
CA ARG A 156 8.47 1.97 23.55
C ARG A 156 9.54 1.63 22.51
N ILE A 157 10.75 2.18 22.63
CA ILE A 157 11.87 1.86 21.72
C ILE A 157 12.23 0.38 21.81
N THR A 158 12.30 -0.17 23.02
CA THR A 158 12.62 -1.58 23.24
C THR A 158 11.55 -2.49 22.62
N TRP A 159 10.28 -2.15 22.80
CA TRP A 159 9.16 -2.87 22.21
C TRP A 159 9.19 -2.83 20.67
N ILE A 160 9.45 -1.66 20.07
CA ILE A 160 9.58 -1.50 18.62
C ILE A 160 10.70 -2.38 18.08
N ASN A 161 11.87 -2.41 18.75
CA ASN A 161 12.99 -3.26 18.33
C ASN A 161 12.63 -4.75 18.35
N ARG A 162 11.92 -5.21 19.38
CA ARG A 162 11.48 -6.61 19.50
C ARG A 162 10.45 -7.00 18.45
N ASN A 163 9.54 -6.07 18.10
CA ASN A 163 8.40 -6.34 17.21
C ASN A 163 8.55 -5.76 15.80
N LYS A 164 9.77 -5.32 15.42
CA LYS A 164 10.02 -4.60 14.17
C LYS A 164 9.47 -5.30 12.94
N ASN A 165 9.77 -6.59 12.78
CA ASN A 165 9.36 -7.34 11.59
C ASN A 165 7.83 -7.51 11.52
N ASN A 166 7.19 -7.75 12.66
CA ASN A 166 5.73 -7.85 12.74
C ASN A 166 5.07 -6.53 12.42
N LEU A 167 5.61 -5.41 12.92
CA LEU A 167 5.11 -4.07 12.65
C LEU A 167 5.22 -3.73 11.15
N LEU A 168 6.37 -3.99 10.54
CA LEU A 168 6.57 -3.80 9.10
C LEU A 168 5.57 -4.65 8.30
N HIS A 169 5.47 -5.94 8.61
CA HIS A 169 4.54 -6.84 7.95
C HIS A 169 3.09 -6.36 8.10
N GLN A 170 2.66 -5.98 9.30
CA GLN A 170 1.29 -5.55 9.53
C GLN A 170 0.97 -4.28 8.73
N VAL A 171 1.79 -3.23 8.86
CA VAL A 171 1.54 -1.96 8.15
C VAL A 171 1.55 -2.17 6.64
N ASN A 172 2.51 -2.97 6.12
CA ASN A 172 2.53 -3.32 4.71
C ASN A 172 1.27 -4.09 4.29
N SER A 173 0.84 -5.08 5.07
CA SER A 173 -0.35 -5.86 4.78
C SER A 173 -1.63 -5.03 4.81
N GLU A 174 -1.74 -4.05 5.71
CA GLU A 174 -2.87 -3.11 5.77
C GLU A 174 -2.92 -2.23 4.51
N LEU A 175 -1.77 -1.70 4.08
CA LEU A 175 -1.67 -0.89 2.86
C LEU A 175 -1.88 -1.71 1.58
N PHE A 176 -1.37 -2.93 1.53
CA PHE A 176 -1.60 -3.83 0.38
C PHE A 176 -3.05 -4.30 0.30
N ALA A 177 -3.72 -4.53 1.43
CA ALA A 177 -5.15 -4.79 1.44
C ALA A 177 -5.95 -3.60 0.87
N GLN A 178 -5.54 -2.36 1.18
CA GLN A 178 -6.14 -1.18 0.57
C GLN A 178 -5.90 -1.09 -0.94
N LEU A 179 -4.66 -1.31 -1.39
CA LEU A 179 -4.34 -1.34 -2.81
C LEU A 179 -5.18 -2.39 -3.54
N LEU A 180 -5.21 -3.62 -3.02
CA LEU A 180 -6.00 -4.71 -3.58
C LEU A 180 -7.49 -4.35 -3.64
N TRP A 181 -8.02 -3.71 -2.60
CA TRP A 181 -9.42 -3.28 -2.59
C TRP A 181 -9.72 -2.28 -3.71
N VAL A 182 -8.84 -1.31 -3.95
CA VAL A 182 -8.98 -0.36 -5.07
C VAL A 182 -8.83 -1.07 -6.41
N GLU A 183 -7.95 -2.05 -6.52
CA GLU A 183 -7.77 -2.84 -7.74
C GLU A 183 -8.95 -3.76 -8.05
N MET A 184 -9.68 -4.23 -7.04
CA MET A 184 -10.92 -4.98 -7.23
C MET A 184 -12.13 -4.08 -7.57
N SER A 185 -11.95 -2.75 -7.49
CA SER A 185 -13.00 -1.77 -7.81
C SER A 185 -13.20 -1.63 -9.34
N PRO A 186 -14.04 -0.68 -9.82
CA PRO A 186 -14.21 -0.43 -11.26
C PRO A 186 -12.91 -0.21 -12.04
N VAL A 187 -11.85 0.28 -11.39
CA VAL A 187 -10.53 0.47 -12.02
C VAL A 187 -9.91 -0.86 -12.43
N GLY A 188 -10.16 -1.93 -11.67
CA GLY A 188 -9.77 -3.30 -12.04
C GLY A 188 -10.40 -3.75 -13.34
N LYS A 189 -11.71 -3.50 -13.50
CA LYS A 189 -12.44 -3.81 -14.74
C LYS A 189 -11.91 -3.01 -15.92
N LEU A 190 -11.58 -1.74 -15.71
CA LEU A 190 -10.97 -0.90 -16.74
C LEU A 190 -9.62 -1.46 -17.19
N ARG A 191 -8.81 -1.94 -16.25
CA ARG A 191 -7.53 -2.59 -16.54
C ARG A 191 -7.71 -3.94 -17.23
N GLU A 192 -8.64 -4.77 -16.77
CA GLU A 192 -8.98 -6.05 -17.40
C GLU A 192 -9.40 -5.85 -18.87
N SER A 193 -10.19 -4.81 -19.16
CA SER A 193 -10.54 -4.45 -20.54
C SER A 193 -9.34 -4.04 -21.40
N LEU A 194 -8.26 -3.51 -20.80
CA LEU A 194 -7.05 -3.14 -21.54
C LEU A 194 -6.12 -4.33 -21.75
N LEU A 195 -5.95 -5.16 -20.71
CA LEU A 195 -5.01 -6.28 -20.69
C LEU A 195 -5.60 -7.58 -21.26
N GLY A 196 -6.93 -7.67 -21.37
CA GLY A 196 -7.63 -8.92 -21.68
C GLY A 196 -7.53 -9.97 -20.56
N LEU A 197 -6.97 -9.61 -19.40
CA LEU A 197 -6.70 -10.51 -18.27
C LEU A 197 -7.04 -9.82 -16.95
N ALA A 198 -7.80 -10.52 -16.10
CA ALA A 198 -8.01 -10.15 -14.70
C ALA A 198 -6.79 -10.53 -13.86
N TRP A 199 -5.76 -9.70 -13.90
CA TRP A 199 -4.66 -9.78 -12.92
C TRP A 199 -5.09 -9.09 -11.62
N THR A 200 -4.69 -9.56 -10.45
CA THR A 200 -4.75 -8.80 -9.18
C THR A 200 -3.37 -8.89 -8.52
N ILE A 201 -2.83 -7.78 -8.03
CA ILE A 201 -1.58 -7.75 -7.25
C ILE A 201 -1.70 -8.62 -6.00
#